data_AF-A0A969V644-F1
#
_entry.id   AF-A0A969V644-F1
#
_cell.length_a   1.000
_cell.length_b   1.000
_cell.length_c   1.000
_cell.angle_alpha   90.00
_cell.angle_beta   90.00
_cell.angle_gamma   90.00
#
_symmetry.space_group_name_H-M   'P 1'
#
loop_
_entity.id
_entity.type
_entity.pdbx_description
1 polymer ?
#
loop_
_entity_poly.entity_id
_entity_poly.type
_entity_poly.pdbx_seq_one_letter_code
_entity_poly.pdbx_strand_id
1 'polypeptide(L)'
;NRLPLLQAHIRQHYWMDLHRLNKIYRFKSEEYGRAAANPFNIYADSLPYYELDKWLPRKGGYLVGNVGPSQLDTRFFSLANMMAIVSDLASEEQSQAIMNLIEERWEDLVGDMPMKICFPALEDQEYKIVTGCDPKNIPWSYHNGGSWPVLLWFLSAAAVKTNRMELAHKAVEIAQARLHLDEWPEYYDGKKGRLIGKQARKYQTWTIAGFLLAKELLRNPTFLPLVTFASFSVEPASRACEFELVEVNTLYFG
;
A
#
# COMPACT_ATOMS: atom_id res chain seq x y z
N ASN A 1 22.84 -2.93 13.10
CA ASN A 1 22.10 -1.96 12.26
C ASN A 1 20.84 -2.65 11.74
N ARG A 2 19.62 -2.20 12.09
CA ARG A 2 18.35 -2.91 11.78
C ARG A 2 17.78 -2.61 10.38
N LEU A 3 18.18 -1.50 9.78
CA LEU A 3 17.57 -0.99 8.55
C LEU A 3 17.76 -1.92 7.33
N PRO A 4 18.96 -2.48 7.06
CA PRO A 4 19.14 -3.37 5.91
C PRO A 4 18.30 -4.65 6.01
N LEU A 5 18.22 -5.23 7.21
CA LEU A 5 17.43 -6.43 7.48
C LEU A 5 15.94 -6.16 7.28
N LEU A 6 15.45 -5.02 7.77
CA LEU A 6 14.05 -4.62 7.59
C LEU A 6 13.72 -4.38 6.12
N GLN A 7 14.59 -3.70 5.38
CA GLN A 7 14.41 -3.44 3.95
C GLN A 7 14.36 -4.74 3.16
N ALA A 8 15.33 -5.64 3.37
CA ALA A 8 15.35 -6.94 2.71
C ALA A 8 14.08 -7.75 3.02
N HIS A 9 13.71 -7.82 4.30
CA HIS A 9 12.52 -8.54 4.74
C HIS A 9 11.24 -8.02 4.07
N ILE A 10 11.02 -6.71 4.07
CA ILE A 10 9.82 -6.12 3.46
C ILE A 10 9.82 -6.31 1.94
N ARG A 11 10.93 -6.00 1.26
CA ARG A 11 11.01 -6.14 -0.20
C ARG A 11 10.79 -7.58 -0.68
N GLN A 12 11.20 -8.57 0.12
CA GLN A 12 11.11 -9.99 -0.27
C GLN A 12 9.79 -10.65 0.12
N HIS A 13 9.33 -10.38 1.34
CA HIS A 13 8.22 -11.14 1.92
C HIS A 13 6.89 -10.43 1.85
N TYR A 14 6.88 -9.09 1.78
CA TYR A 14 5.65 -8.31 1.67
C TYR A 14 5.29 -7.99 0.22
N TRP A 15 6.23 -8.07 -0.72
CA TRP A 15 5.95 -7.78 -2.13
C TRP A 15 4.99 -8.80 -2.74
N MET A 16 4.01 -8.32 -3.49
CA MET A 16 3.03 -9.10 -4.24
C MET A 16 2.86 -8.53 -5.63
N ASP A 17 3.12 -9.36 -6.64
CA ASP A 17 2.79 -9.18 -8.05
C ASP A 17 2.31 -10.54 -8.60
N LEU A 18 1.96 -10.62 -9.88
CA LEU A 18 1.50 -11.89 -10.48
C LEU A 18 2.58 -12.99 -10.43
N HIS A 19 3.86 -12.65 -10.50
CA HIS A 19 4.94 -13.65 -10.42
C HIS A 19 5.03 -14.23 -9.02
N ARG A 20 4.98 -13.38 -8.00
CA ARG A 20 4.98 -13.79 -6.60
C ARG A 20 3.72 -14.54 -6.22
N LEU A 21 2.55 -14.11 -6.70
CA LEU A 21 1.29 -14.84 -6.52
C LEU A 21 1.40 -16.27 -7.06
N ASN A 22 1.94 -16.43 -8.27
CA ASN A 22 2.19 -17.75 -8.87
C ASN A 22 3.20 -18.61 -8.08
N LYS A 23 4.22 -18.00 -7.48
CA LYS A 23 5.15 -18.71 -6.58
C LYS A 23 4.44 -19.21 -5.33
N ILE A 24 3.66 -18.35 -4.66
CA ILE A 24 2.93 -18.71 -3.43
C ILE A 24 1.89 -19.78 -3.72
N TYR A 25 1.20 -19.71 -4.87
CA TYR A 25 0.25 -20.73 -5.33
C TYR A 25 0.84 -22.15 -5.42
N ARG A 26 2.17 -22.24 -5.56
CA ARG A 26 2.91 -23.50 -5.71
C ARG A 26 3.74 -23.84 -4.48
N PHE A 27 3.57 -23.12 -3.38
CA PHE A 27 4.25 -23.44 -2.13
C PHE A 27 3.89 -24.84 -1.67
N LYS A 28 4.90 -25.54 -1.15
CA LYS A 28 4.68 -26.72 -0.33
C LYS A 28 4.48 -26.24 1.10
N SER A 29 3.54 -26.85 1.79
CA SER A 29 3.32 -26.62 3.21
C SER A 29 4.22 -27.52 4.05
N GLU A 30 4.30 -27.21 5.36
CA GLU A 30 5.05 -27.98 6.35
C GLU A 30 6.57 -28.10 6.06
N GLU A 31 7.12 -27.14 5.31
CA GLU A 31 8.57 -27.07 5.08
C GLU A 31 9.31 -26.73 6.38
N TYR A 32 10.37 -27.48 6.68
CA TYR A 32 11.24 -27.25 7.83
C TYR A 32 12.70 -27.07 7.38
N GLY A 33 13.38 -26.09 7.96
CA GLY A 33 14.78 -25.79 7.71
C GLY A 33 15.02 -24.40 7.14
N ARG A 34 16.28 -23.97 7.14
CA ARG A 34 16.69 -22.62 6.71
C ARG A 34 16.52 -22.36 5.22
N ALA A 35 16.44 -23.41 4.41
CA ALA A 35 16.29 -23.35 2.96
C ALA A 35 14.81 -23.43 2.50
N ALA A 36 13.84 -23.32 3.40
CA ALA A 36 12.42 -23.39 3.07
C ALA A 36 12.02 -22.25 2.11
N ALA A 37 11.36 -22.61 1.02
CA ALA A 37 10.82 -21.64 0.05
C ALA A 37 9.58 -20.92 0.61
N ASN A 38 8.88 -21.57 1.56
CA ASN A 38 7.74 -21.06 2.29
C ASN A 38 8.08 -20.79 3.78
N PRO A 39 8.88 -19.75 4.09
CA PRO A 39 9.43 -19.55 5.43
C PRO A 39 8.39 -19.21 6.50
N PHE A 40 7.19 -18.78 6.10
CA PHE A 40 6.08 -18.47 7.01
C PHE A 40 5.03 -19.57 7.05
N ASN A 41 5.23 -20.69 6.35
CA ASN A 41 4.25 -21.76 6.25
C ASN A 41 2.86 -21.23 5.83
N ILE A 42 2.83 -20.42 4.77
CA ILE A 42 1.60 -19.92 4.16
C ILE A 42 0.92 -21.09 3.44
N TYR A 43 -0.33 -21.35 3.78
CA TYR A 43 -1.17 -22.31 3.09
C TYR A 43 -1.75 -21.64 1.85
N ALA A 44 -1.37 -22.11 0.66
CA ALA A 44 -1.84 -21.52 -0.60
C ALA A 44 -3.38 -21.42 -0.61
N ASP A 45 -4.08 -22.51 -0.30
CA ASP A 45 -5.55 -22.59 -0.30
C ASP A 45 -6.26 -21.54 0.59
N SER A 46 -5.54 -20.86 1.49
CA SER A 46 -6.10 -19.77 2.30
C SER A 46 -6.23 -18.43 1.57
N LEU A 47 -5.60 -18.26 0.40
CA LEU A 47 -5.55 -16.99 -0.31
C LEU A 47 -6.68 -16.85 -1.36
N PRO A 48 -7.23 -15.64 -1.55
CA PRO A 48 -8.25 -15.38 -2.56
C PRO A 48 -7.62 -15.25 -3.96
N TYR A 49 -7.08 -16.34 -4.51
CA TYR A 49 -6.30 -16.32 -5.75
C TYR A 49 -7.08 -15.83 -6.96
N TYR A 50 -8.35 -16.20 -7.08
CA TYR A 50 -9.18 -15.79 -8.21
C TYR A 50 -9.35 -14.26 -8.23
N GLU A 51 -9.64 -13.68 -7.06
CA GLU A 51 -9.78 -12.25 -6.88
C GLU A 51 -8.45 -11.53 -7.10
N LEU A 52 -7.35 -12.07 -6.56
CA LEU A 52 -6.02 -11.48 -6.70
C LEU A 52 -5.51 -11.53 -8.15
N ASP A 53 -5.66 -12.65 -8.86
CA ASP A 53 -5.30 -12.77 -10.29
C ASP A 53 -6.08 -11.78 -11.14
N LYS A 54 -7.38 -11.66 -10.90
CA LYS A 54 -8.23 -10.68 -11.59
C LYS A 54 -7.84 -9.24 -11.26
N TRP A 55 -7.50 -8.97 -10.00
CA TRP A 55 -7.25 -7.62 -9.51
C TRP A 55 -5.83 -7.14 -9.80
N LEU A 56 -4.81 -7.99 -9.81
CA LEU A 56 -3.43 -7.60 -10.08
C LEU A 56 -3.19 -7.33 -11.58
N PRO A 57 -2.72 -6.14 -11.96
CA PRO A 57 -2.28 -5.88 -13.32
C PRO A 57 -0.99 -6.60 -13.70
N ARG A 58 -0.76 -6.79 -15.00
CA ARG A 58 0.46 -7.46 -15.51
C ARG A 58 1.76 -6.75 -15.13
N LYS A 59 1.74 -5.42 -15.02
CA LYS A 59 2.88 -4.57 -14.64
C LYS A 59 2.67 -3.89 -13.30
N GLY A 60 1.74 -4.40 -12.50
CA GLY A 60 1.39 -3.88 -11.19
C GLY A 60 1.89 -4.78 -10.07
N GLY A 61 2.00 -4.21 -8.88
CA GLY A 61 2.34 -4.92 -7.66
C GLY A 61 2.27 -4.00 -6.46
N TYR A 62 2.31 -4.55 -5.25
CA TYR A 62 2.22 -3.79 -4.01
C TYR A 62 2.84 -4.55 -2.84
N LEU A 63 3.07 -3.85 -1.73
CA LEU A 63 3.35 -4.45 -0.44
C LEU A 63 2.03 -4.81 0.24
N VAL A 64 1.86 -6.10 0.54
CA VAL A 64 0.70 -6.66 1.26
C VAL A 64 0.57 -6.07 2.67
N GLY A 65 -0.62 -6.15 3.24
CA GLY A 65 -0.93 -5.54 4.53
C GLY A 65 -0.20 -6.17 5.71
N ASN A 66 -0.01 -7.50 5.68
CA ASN A 66 0.64 -8.20 6.78
C ASN A 66 1.23 -9.55 6.36
N VAL A 67 2.33 -9.93 7.03
CA VAL A 67 2.98 -11.23 6.90
C VAL A 67 3.32 -11.73 8.31
N GLY A 68 2.95 -12.97 8.61
CA GLY A 68 3.23 -13.60 9.90
C GLY A 68 3.17 -15.12 9.81
N PRO A 69 3.37 -15.84 10.92
CA PRO A 69 3.28 -17.30 10.95
C PRO A 69 1.92 -17.78 10.43
N SER A 70 1.93 -18.46 9.29
CA SER A 70 0.76 -18.94 8.54
C SER A 70 -0.27 -17.84 8.25
N GLN A 71 0.18 -16.59 8.10
CA GLN A 71 -0.68 -15.44 7.87
C GLN A 71 -0.13 -14.56 6.75
N LEU A 72 -0.96 -14.28 5.75
CA LEU A 72 -0.69 -13.31 4.71
C LEU A 72 -1.96 -12.50 4.45
N ASP A 73 -1.99 -11.26 4.92
CA ASP A 73 -3.09 -10.33 4.64
C ASP A 73 -2.82 -9.63 3.31
N THR A 74 -3.48 -10.11 2.26
CA THR A 74 -3.28 -9.62 0.89
C THR A 74 -4.00 -8.31 0.60
N ARG A 75 -4.64 -7.64 1.58
CA ARG A 75 -5.25 -6.33 1.32
C ARG A 75 -4.17 -5.29 0.97
N PHE A 76 -4.50 -4.41 0.04
CA PHE A 76 -3.70 -3.23 -0.26
C PHE A 76 -3.94 -2.17 0.80
N PHE A 77 -2.88 -1.55 1.31
CA PHE A 77 -2.95 -0.42 2.24
C PHE A 77 -2.22 0.79 1.66
N SER A 78 -2.96 1.87 1.44
CA SER A 78 -2.47 3.04 0.69
C SER A 78 -1.33 3.75 1.39
N LEU A 79 -1.47 4.06 2.69
CA LEU A 79 -0.44 4.78 3.43
C LEU A 79 0.88 4.00 3.45
N ALA A 80 0.82 2.68 3.67
CA ALA A 80 2.01 1.83 3.71
C ALA A 80 2.74 1.82 2.35
N ASN A 81 2.01 1.65 1.25
CA ASN A 81 2.60 1.63 -0.09
C ASN A 81 3.15 2.99 -0.51
N MET A 82 2.44 4.09 -0.24
CA MET A 82 2.94 5.43 -0.54
C MET A 82 4.17 5.79 0.30
N MET A 83 4.16 5.46 1.60
CA MET A 83 5.32 5.69 2.46
C MET A 83 6.50 4.81 2.09
N ALA A 84 6.27 3.58 1.60
CA ALA A 84 7.36 2.74 1.11
C ALA A 84 8.08 3.36 -0.09
N ILE A 85 7.34 4.01 -0.99
CA ILE A 85 7.92 4.81 -2.09
C ILE A 85 8.67 6.01 -1.52
N VAL A 86 8.00 6.85 -0.73
CA VAL A 86 8.53 8.11 -0.18
C VAL A 86 9.81 7.91 0.63
N SER A 87 9.96 6.77 1.31
CA SER A 87 11.12 6.43 2.15
C SER A 87 12.22 5.60 1.47
N ASP A 88 12.13 5.31 0.17
CA ASP A 88 13.06 4.41 -0.55
C ASP A 88 13.11 2.98 0.04
N LEU A 89 12.07 2.59 0.77
CA LEU A 89 11.88 1.22 1.23
C LEU A 89 11.49 0.32 0.05
N ALA A 90 10.59 0.77 -0.83
CA ALA A 90 10.35 0.11 -2.10
C ALA A 90 11.54 0.34 -3.04
N SER A 91 11.88 -0.62 -3.90
CA SER A 91 12.81 -0.36 -5.01
C SER A 91 12.17 0.57 -6.04
N GLU A 92 12.95 1.09 -6.99
CA GLU A 92 12.40 1.87 -8.12
C GLU A 92 11.37 1.05 -8.91
N GLU A 93 11.68 -0.21 -9.23
CA GLU A 93 10.77 -1.13 -9.93
C GLU A 93 9.47 -1.36 -9.14
N GLN A 94 9.58 -1.61 -7.83
CA GLN A 94 8.40 -1.78 -6.96
C GLN A 94 7.58 -0.50 -6.88
N SER A 95 8.23 0.65 -6.83
CA SER A 95 7.57 1.96 -6.80
C SER A 95 6.77 2.20 -8.08
N GLN A 96 7.36 1.94 -9.25
CA GLN A 96 6.65 2.06 -10.53
C GLN A 96 5.50 1.05 -10.63
N ALA A 97 5.69 -0.19 -10.18
CA ALA A 97 4.64 -1.21 -10.18
C ALA A 97 3.46 -0.85 -9.23
N ILE A 98 3.73 -0.20 -8.10
CA ILE A 98 2.67 0.36 -7.23
C ILE A 98 1.90 1.47 -7.96
N MET A 99 2.59 2.39 -8.64
CA MET A 99 1.92 3.47 -9.39
C MET A 99 1.10 2.92 -10.57
N ASN A 100 1.59 1.89 -11.27
CA ASN A 100 0.84 1.19 -12.31
C ASN A 100 -0.41 0.50 -11.76
N LEU A 101 -0.31 -0.13 -10.59
CA LEU A 101 -1.47 -0.71 -9.91
C LEU A 101 -2.54 0.35 -9.62
N ILE A 102 -2.15 1.50 -9.09
CA ILE A 102 -3.06 2.62 -8.79
C ILE A 102 -3.73 3.14 -10.07
N GLU A 103 -2.97 3.29 -11.16
CA GLU A 103 -3.51 3.73 -12.45
C GLU A 103 -4.51 2.71 -13.03
N GLU A 104 -4.14 1.43 -13.10
CA GLU A 104 -4.97 0.38 -13.71
C GLU A 104 -6.15 -0.05 -12.83
N ARG A 105 -6.13 0.24 -11.52
CA ARG A 105 -7.23 0.01 -10.57
C ARG A 105 -7.75 1.31 -9.97
N TRP A 106 -7.72 2.38 -10.76
CA TRP A 106 -8.11 3.74 -10.34
C TRP A 106 -9.50 3.80 -9.71
N GLU A 107 -10.49 3.12 -10.30
CA GLU A 107 -11.87 3.12 -9.79
C GLU A 107 -12.00 2.46 -8.41
N ASP A 108 -11.17 1.45 -8.14
CA ASP A 108 -11.18 0.73 -6.86
C ASP A 108 -10.43 1.53 -5.79
N LEU A 109 -9.24 2.03 -6.12
CA LEU A 109 -8.32 2.64 -5.16
C LEU A 109 -8.56 4.14 -4.95
N VAL A 110 -9.10 4.84 -5.95
CA VAL A 110 -9.44 6.26 -5.90
C VAL A 110 -10.95 6.46 -6.03
N GLY A 111 -11.56 5.98 -7.11
CA GLY A 111 -12.97 6.22 -7.41
C GLY A 111 -13.31 7.72 -7.46
N ASP A 112 -14.38 8.11 -6.78
CA ASP A 112 -14.90 9.49 -6.75
C ASP A 112 -14.37 10.31 -5.54
N MET A 113 -13.41 9.77 -4.77
CA MET A 113 -12.71 10.47 -3.70
C MET A 113 -11.35 9.81 -3.37
N PRO A 114 -10.21 10.49 -3.63
CA PRO A 114 -8.89 9.97 -3.27
C PRO A 114 -8.69 9.92 -1.74
N MET A 115 -8.08 8.89 -1.19
CA MET A 115 -8.01 7.54 -1.77
C MET A 115 -8.45 6.53 -0.72
N LYS A 116 -8.74 5.30 -1.13
CA LYS A 116 -9.10 4.22 -0.20
C LYS A 116 -8.01 4.05 0.85
N ILE A 117 -8.38 3.85 2.10
CA ILE A 117 -7.40 3.52 3.15
C ILE A 117 -6.84 2.11 2.95
N CYS A 118 -7.70 1.17 2.58
CA CYS A 118 -7.35 -0.18 2.18
C CYS A 118 -8.32 -0.72 1.12
N PHE A 119 -7.93 -1.81 0.46
CA PHE A 119 -8.78 -2.51 -0.51
C PHE A 119 -8.50 -4.02 -0.53
N PRO A 120 -9.54 -4.88 -0.65
CA PRO A 120 -10.96 -4.56 -0.53
C PRO A 120 -11.39 -4.34 0.93
N ALA A 121 -12.66 -3.99 1.15
CA ALA A 121 -13.27 -4.06 2.48
C ALA A 121 -13.52 -5.51 2.90
N LEU A 122 -13.44 -5.76 4.20
CA LEU A 122 -13.93 -6.98 4.84
C LEU A 122 -15.46 -6.96 4.79
N GLU A 123 -16.07 -8.04 4.29
CA GLU A 123 -17.53 -8.21 4.19
C GLU A 123 -17.99 -9.47 4.94
N ASP A 124 -19.30 -9.63 5.10
CA ASP A 124 -19.95 -10.84 5.63
C ASP A 124 -19.31 -11.44 6.90
N GLN A 125 -18.85 -12.68 6.83
CA GLN A 125 -18.26 -13.39 7.98
C GLN A 125 -16.88 -12.83 8.33
N GLU A 126 -16.10 -12.41 7.33
CA GLU A 126 -14.78 -11.85 7.56
C GLU A 126 -14.89 -10.55 8.37
N TYR A 127 -15.84 -9.68 8.01
CA TYR A 127 -16.16 -8.49 8.81
C TYR A 127 -16.49 -8.85 10.26
N LYS A 128 -17.40 -9.81 10.48
CA LYS A 128 -17.84 -10.20 11.83
C LYS A 128 -16.67 -10.72 12.68
N ILE A 129 -15.84 -11.59 12.10
CA ILE A 129 -14.72 -12.25 12.79
C ILE A 129 -13.59 -11.26 13.06
N VAL A 130 -13.12 -10.55 12.02
CA VAL A 130 -11.91 -9.71 12.12
C VAL A 130 -12.18 -8.43 12.91
N THR A 131 -13.36 -7.83 12.75
CA THR A 131 -13.68 -6.55 13.42
C THR A 131 -14.41 -6.74 14.75
N GLY A 132 -14.89 -7.93 15.06
CA GLY A 132 -15.78 -8.15 16.21
C GLY A 132 -17.14 -7.47 16.06
N CYS A 133 -17.65 -7.38 14.83
CA CYS A 133 -18.88 -6.64 14.48
C CYS A 133 -18.82 -5.14 14.85
N ASP A 134 -17.67 -4.49 14.68
CA ASP A 134 -17.51 -3.07 14.96
C ASP A 134 -18.44 -2.24 14.05
N PRO A 135 -19.44 -1.52 14.61
CA PRO A 135 -20.44 -0.81 13.83
C PRO A 135 -19.89 0.43 13.11
N LYS A 136 -18.68 0.90 13.47
CA LYS A 136 -18.03 2.03 12.79
C LYS A 136 -17.29 1.58 11.52
N ASN A 137 -16.86 0.31 11.47
CA ASN A 137 -16.07 -0.27 10.39
C ASN A 137 -16.89 -1.24 9.52
N ILE A 138 -18.17 -0.93 9.28
CA ILE A 138 -18.99 -1.68 8.30
C ILE A 138 -18.33 -1.65 6.91
N PRO A 139 -18.67 -2.59 6.01
CA PRO A 139 -18.09 -2.65 4.68
C PRO A 139 -18.09 -1.30 3.95
N TRP A 140 -16.92 -0.93 3.43
CA TRP A 140 -16.69 0.32 2.69
C TRP A 140 -16.92 1.58 3.53
N SER A 141 -16.66 1.51 4.83
CA SER A 141 -16.79 2.63 5.76
C SER A 141 -15.60 2.77 6.68
N TYR A 142 -15.26 4.01 7.02
CA TYR A 142 -14.18 4.36 7.95
C TYR A 142 -12.88 3.60 7.65
N HIS A 143 -12.34 2.79 8.56
CA HIS A 143 -11.10 2.04 8.32
C HIS A 143 -11.28 0.82 7.41
N ASN A 144 -12.51 0.34 7.22
CA ASN A 144 -12.81 -0.84 6.42
C ASN A 144 -13.15 -0.44 4.97
N GLY A 145 -12.15 0.04 4.24
CA GLY A 145 -12.29 0.41 2.83
C GLY A 145 -12.97 1.77 2.59
N GLY A 146 -12.97 2.68 3.58
CA GLY A 146 -13.36 4.07 3.36
C GLY A 146 -12.35 4.83 2.50
N SER A 147 -12.78 5.91 1.86
CA SER A 147 -11.94 6.87 1.15
C SER A 147 -11.54 8.01 2.09
N TRP A 148 -10.23 8.28 2.22
CA TRP A 148 -9.68 9.24 3.18
C TRP A 148 -8.94 10.38 2.45
N PRO A 149 -9.51 11.60 2.41
CA PRO A 149 -8.91 12.74 1.71
C PRO A 149 -7.50 13.10 2.17
N VAL A 150 -7.17 12.88 3.44
CA VAL A 150 -5.82 13.10 3.98
C VAL A 150 -4.76 12.28 3.21
N LEU A 151 -5.10 11.13 2.63
CA LEU A 151 -4.15 10.30 1.89
C LEU A 151 -3.71 10.93 0.55
N LEU A 152 -4.40 11.96 0.08
CA LEU A 152 -4.07 12.66 -1.15
C LEU A 152 -2.65 13.21 -1.18
N TRP A 153 -2.14 13.75 -0.07
CA TRP A 153 -0.77 14.28 -0.06
C TRP A 153 0.30 13.20 -0.12
N PHE A 154 0.04 12.01 0.44
CA PHE A 154 0.95 10.88 0.33
C PHE A 154 1.00 10.37 -1.12
N LEU A 155 -0.16 10.28 -1.79
CA LEU A 155 -0.22 9.97 -3.21
C LEU A 155 0.53 11.01 -4.04
N SER A 156 0.36 12.30 -3.75
CA SER A 156 1.11 13.38 -4.42
C SER A 156 2.61 13.27 -4.20
N ALA A 157 3.08 13.03 -2.98
CA ALA A 157 4.50 12.86 -2.69
C ALA A 157 5.09 11.65 -3.45
N ALA A 158 4.41 10.51 -3.42
CA ALA A 158 4.82 9.31 -4.16
C ALA A 158 4.82 9.54 -5.67
N ALA A 159 3.80 10.22 -6.21
CA ALA A 159 3.69 10.58 -7.62
C ALA A 159 4.80 11.53 -8.07
N VAL A 160 5.14 12.54 -7.29
CA VAL A 160 6.28 13.43 -7.60
C VAL A 160 7.58 12.64 -7.59
N LYS A 161 7.79 11.79 -6.56
CA LYS A 161 9.00 10.98 -6.44
C LYS A 161 9.20 10.01 -7.60
N THR A 162 8.12 9.42 -8.10
CA THR A 162 8.14 8.43 -9.19
C THR A 162 7.99 9.05 -10.58
N ASN A 163 7.93 10.38 -10.68
CA ASN A 163 7.67 11.12 -11.92
C ASN A 163 6.33 10.72 -12.60
N ARG A 164 5.30 10.48 -11.79
CA ARG A 164 3.92 10.11 -12.15
C ARG A 164 2.92 11.19 -11.74
N MET A 165 3.29 12.45 -11.89
CA MET A 165 2.53 13.62 -11.40
C MET A 165 1.13 13.72 -12.02
N GLU A 166 0.91 13.16 -13.21
CA GLU A 166 -0.40 13.10 -13.88
C GLU A 166 -1.47 12.43 -13.01
N LEU A 167 -1.11 11.37 -12.28
CA LEU A 167 -2.03 10.67 -11.39
C LEU A 167 -2.43 11.56 -10.21
N ALA A 168 -1.46 12.27 -9.63
CA ALA A 168 -1.73 13.18 -8.53
C ALA A 168 -2.55 14.41 -8.96
N HIS A 169 -2.32 14.97 -10.16
CA HIS A 169 -3.18 16.01 -10.71
C HIS A 169 -4.63 15.54 -10.87
N LYS A 170 -4.84 14.36 -11.46
CA LYS A 170 -6.17 13.75 -11.59
C LYS A 170 -6.85 13.54 -10.23
N ALA A 171 -6.13 13.05 -9.22
CA ALA A 171 -6.66 12.89 -7.87
C ALA A 171 -7.04 14.24 -7.22
N VAL A 172 -6.21 15.27 -7.38
CA VAL A 172 -6.49 16.62 -6.87
C VAL A 172 -7.75 17.20 -7.52
N GLU A 173 -7.96 17.00 -8.82
CA GLU A 173 -9.17 17.45 -9.51
C GLU A 173 -10.44 16.80 -8.95
N ILE A 174 -10.41 15.49 -8.72
CA ILE A 174 -11.53 14.74 -8.10
C ILE A 174 -11.84 15.30 -6.70
N ALA A 175 -10.81 15.48 -5.86
CA ALA A 175 -10.98 16.02 -4.52
C ALA A 175 -11.50 17.47 -4.54
N GLN A 176 -10.93 18.32 -5.39
CA GLN A 176 -11.26 19.74 -5.50
C GLN A 176 -12.73 19.96 -5.88
N ALA A 177 -13.29 19.09 -6.72
CA ALA A 177 -14.68 19.17 -7.16
C ALA A 177 -15.69 19.03 -6.00
N ARG A 178 -15.33 18.39 -4.88
CA ARG A 178 -16.28 17.97 -3.84
C ARG A 178 -15.93 18.43 -2.43
N LEU A 179 -14.65 18.41 -2.03
CA LEU A 179 -14.26 18.61 -0.63
C LEU A 179 -14.77 19.93 -0.04
N HIS A 180 -14.75 21.02 -0.82
CA HIS A 180 -15.20 22.32 -0.35
C HIS A 180 -16.73 22.38 -0.20
N LEU A 181 -17.48 21.74 -1.11
CA LEU A 181 -18.95 21.67 -1.08
C LEU A 181 -19.44 20.82 0.09
N ASP A 182 -18.71 19.75 0.40
CA ASP A 182 -19.04 18.80 1.46
C ASP A 182 -18.53 19.25 2.84
N GLU A 183 -17.99 20.47 2.96
CA GLU A 183 -17.46 21.05 4.20
C GLU A 183 -16.31 20.22 4.81
N TRP A 184 -15.40 19.74 3.96
CA TRP A 184 -14.15 19.04 4.31
C TRP A 184 -14.34 17.85 5.28
N PRO A 185 -15.05 16.79 4.87
CA PRO A 185 -15.29 15.62 5.72
C PRO A 185 -14.01 14.88 6.12
N GLU A 186 -14.06 14.20 7.26
CA GLU A 186 -12.98 13.33 7.74
C GLU A 186 -12.70 12.15 6.78
N TYR A 187 -13.76 11.52 6.27
CA TYR A 187 -13.70 10.37 5.35
C TYR A 187 -14.99 10.25 4.54
N TYR A 188 -14.96 9.39 3.53
CA TYR A 188 -16.06 9.06 2.62
C TYR A 188 -16.29 7.55 2.58
N ASP A 189 -17.54 7.15 2.37
CA ASP A 189 -17.99 5.76 2.36
C ASP A 189 -18.42 5.28 0.96
N GLY A 190 -18.52 3.96 0.83
CA GLY A 190 -18.93 3.24 -0.36
C GLY A 190 -17.77 2.87 -1.28
N LYS A 191 -17.99 1.88 -2.14
CA LYS A 191 -16.98 1.34 -3.06
C LYS A 191 -16.24 2.43 -3.84
N LYS A 192 -16.95 3.50 -4.24
CA LYS A 192 -16.37 4.65 -4.96
C LYS A 192 -16.14 5.91 -4.12
N GLY A 193 -16.38 5.90 -2.80
CA GLY A 193 -16.27 7.13 -1.98
C GLY A 193 -17.32 8.19 -2.33
N ARG A 194 -18.54 7.75 -2.69
CA ARG A 194 -19.63 8.64 -3.11
C ARG A 194 -20.34 9.27 -1.93
N LEU A 195 -20.43 8.57 -0.81
CA LEU A 195 -21.16 9.01 0.37
C LEU A 195 -20.20 9.76 1.29
N ILE A 196 -20.61 10.88 1.87
CA ILE A 196 -19.90 11.44 3.03
C ILE A 196 -19.93 10.37 4.13
N GLY A 197 -18.81 10.17 4.83
CA GLY A 197 -18.66 9.10 5.80
C GLY A 197 -19.76 9.11 6.85
N LYS A 198 -20.27 7.91 7.21
CA LYS A 198 -21.46 7.72 8.06
C LYS A 198 -21.40 8.52 9.38
N GLN A 199 -20.20 8.67 9.93
CA GLN A 199 -19.92 9.45 11.15
C GLN A 199 -18.78 10.45 10.92
N ALA A 200 -18.56 10.91 9.68
CA ALA A 200 -17.47 11.81 9.36
C ALA A 200 -17.70 13.19 10.00
N ARG A 201 -16.67 13.71 10.67
CA ARG A 201 -16.66 15.10 11.12
C ARG A 201 -16.44 16.02 9.92
N LYS A 202 -17.08 17.18 9.93
CA LYS A 202 -16.81 18.27 8.99
C LYS A 202 -15.60 19.08 9.45
N TYR A 203 -14.99 19.82 8.52
CA TYR A 203 -13.83 20.68 8.75
C TYR A 203 -12.66 19.96 9.40
N GLN A 204 -12.47 18.70 9.02
CA GLN A 204 -11.40 17.90 9.58
C GLN A 204 -10.04 18.44 9.13
N THR A 205 -9.20 18.83 10.09
CA THR A 205 -7.96 19.58 9.83
C THR A 205 -7.03 18.87 8.84
N TRP A 206 -6.85 17.55 8.96
CA TRP A 206 -5.95 16.80 8.08
C TRP A 206 -6.50 16.59 6.66
N THR A 207 -7.80 16.75 6.45
CA THR A 207 -8.44 16.70 5.13
C THR A 207 -8.07 17.98 4.39
N ILE A 208 -8.19 19.12 5.07
CA ILE A 208 -7.80 20.44 4.56
C ILE A 208 -6.28 20.49 4.33
N ALA A 209 -5.48 20.13 5.34
CA ALA A 209 -4.03 20.17 5.27
C ALA A 209 -3.48 19.22 4.21
N GLY A 210 -4.02 18.00 4.10
CA GLY A 210 -3.63 17.04 3.07
C GLY A 210 -3.93 17.55 1.66
N PHE A 211 -5.09 18.17 1.44
CA PHE A 211 -5.40 18.80 0.16
C PHE A 211 -4.45 19.95 -0.19
N LEU A 212 -4.15 20.83 0.77
CA LEU A 212 -3.21 21.93 0.56
C LEU A 212 -1.79 21.43 0.28
N LEU A 213 -1.28 20.49 1.08
CA LEU A 213 0.06 19.92 0.92
C LEU A 213 0.22 19.19 -0.42
N ALA A 214 -0.81 18.45 -0.86
CA ALA A 214 -0.82 17.85 -2.19
C ALA A 214 -0.61 18.88 -3.31
N LYS A 215 -1.32 20.01 -3.24
CA LYS A 215 -1.18 21.10 -4.22
C LYS A 215 0.17 21.80 -4.13
N GLU A 216 0.71 21.98 -2.93
CA GLU A 216 2.04 22.57 -2.73
C GLU A 216 3.16 21.70 -3.31
N LEU A 217 3.12 20.38 -3.07
CA LEU A 217 4.11 19.44 -3.63
C LEU A 217 4.05 19.40 -5.15
N LEU A 218 2.86 19.44 -5.75
CA LEU A 218 2.70 19.47 -7.20
C LEU A 218 3.13 20.81 -7.82
N ARG A 219 2.87 21.92 -7.12
CA ARG A 219 3.29 23.26 -7.57
C ARG A 219 4.81 23.44 -7.48
N ASN A 220 5.43 22.89 -6.44
CA ASN A 220 6.86 23.01 -6.23
C ASN A 220 7.48 21.67 -5.74
N PRO A 221 7.87 20.79 -6.68
CA PRO A 221 8.54 19.52 -6.37
C PRO A 221 9.83 19.65 -5.56
N THR A 222 10.45 20.84 -5.49
CA THR A 222 11.64 21.08 -4.65
C THR A 222 11.37 20.94 -3.15
N PHE A 223 10.10 20.88 -2.73
CA PHE A 223 9.70 20.59 -1.35
C PHE A 223 9.62 19.10 -1.02
N LEU A 224 9.69 18.20 -2.02
CA LEU A 224 9.66 16.76 -1.79
C LEU A 224 10.71 16.27 -0.75
N PRO A 225 11.96 16.80 -0.71
CA PRO A 225 12.94 16.45 0.32
C PRO A 225 12.52 16.69 1.77
N LEU A 226 11.49 17.50 2.03
CA LEU A 226 10.95 17.71 3.37
C LEU A 226 10.22 16.48 3.92
N VAL A 227 9.77 15.58 3.04
CA VAL A 227 8.98 14.39 3.38
C VAL A 227 9.58 13.09 2.87
N THR A 228 10.63 13.14 2.03
CA THR A 228 11.38 11.96 1.59
C THR A 228 12.65 11.75 2.38
N PHE A 229 13.13 10.52 2.37
CA PHE A 229 14.38 10.12 3.01
C PHE A 229 15.42 9.81 1.93
N ALA A 230 16.71 10.03 2.22
CA ALA A 230 17.77 9.65 1.30
C ALA A 230 17.91 8.12 1.23
N SER A 231 18.34 7.61 0.08
CA SER A 231 18.69 6.19 -0.09
C SER A 231 19.72 5.77 0.97
N PHE A 232 19.49 4.63 1.60
CA PHE A 232 20.44 4.05 2.56
C PHE A 232 21.79 3.83 1.88
N SER A 233 22.85 4.48 2.37
CA SER A 233 24.22 4.03 2.13
C SER A 233 24.55 2.95 3.16
N VAL A 234 24.85 1.74 2.70
CA VAL A 234 25.47 0.74 3.55
C VAL A 234 26.93 1.17 3.72
N GLU A 235 27.22 2.01 4.73
CA GLU A 235 28.57 1.96 5.29
C GLU A 235 28.80 0.52 5.76
N PRO A 236 29.98 -0.08 5.49
CA PRO A 236 30.26 -1.47 5.83
C PRO A 236 30.21 -1.64 7.35
N ALA A 237 29.01 -1.92 7.86
CA ALA A 237 28.81 -2.41 9.21
C ALA A 237 29.53 -3.76 9.28
N SER A 238 30.41 -3.87 10.28
CA SER A 238 31.31 -4.98 10.57
C SER A 238 30.91 -6.36 10.01
N ARG A 239 31.93 -7.12 9.58
CA ARG A 239 31.98 -8.50 9.02
C ARG A 239 30.90 -9.53 9.44
N ALA A 240 30.13 -9.28 10.49
CA ALA A 240 28.95 -10.07 10.86
C ALA A 240 27.77 -9.92 9.89
N CYS A 241 27.59 -8.77 9.22
CA CYS A 241 26.48 -8.58 8.25
C CYS A 241 26.78 -9.12 6.84
N GLU A 242 28.04 -9.43 6.52
CA GLU A 242 28.42 -9.98 5.21
C GLU A 242 27.89 -11.42 5.02
N PHE A 243 27.76 -12.21 6.09
CA PHE A 243 27.32 -13.61 5.99
C PHE A 243 25.81 -13.75 5.67
N GLU A 244 24.94 -12.87 6.18
CA GLU A 244 23.50 -12.94 5.90
C GLU A 244 23.13 -12.38 4.52
N LEU A 245 23.88 -11.40 3.98
CA LEU A 245 23.60 -10.81 2.66
C LEU A 245 24.11 -11.67 1.50
N VAL A 246 25.17 -12.45 1.69
CA VAL A 246 25.73 -13.33 0.66
C VAL A 246 24.83 -14.55 0.40
N GLU A 247 24.19 -15.12 1.43
CA GLU A 247 23.21 -16.22 1.28
C GLU A 247 21.95 -15.76 0.52
N VAL A 248 21.53 -14.51 0.72
CA VAL A 248 20.33 -13.96 0.06
C VAL A 248 20.53 -13.76 -1.45
N ASN A 249 21.73 -13.38 -1.90
CA ASN A 249 22.02 -13.21 -3.33
C ASN A 249 22.30 -14.52 -4.07
N THR A 250 22.82 -15.54 -3.40
CA THR A 250 23.12 -16.84 -4.05
C THR A 250 21.89 -17.70 -4.31
N LEU A 251 20.77 -17.46 -3.60
CA LEU A 251 19.50 -18.17 -3.80
C LEU A 251 18.66 -17.65 -4.99
N TYR A 252 19.04 -16.54 -5.62
CA TYR A 252 18.24 -15.92 -6.71
C TYR A 252 18.97 -15.75 -8.05
N PHE A 253 20.29 -15.95 -8.11
CA PHE A 253 21.07 -15.96 -9.36
C PHE A 253 21.63 -17.34 -9.72
N GLY A 254 21.05 -18.41 -9.17
CA GLY A 254 21.31 -19.80 -9.54
C GLY A 254 20.09 -20.44 -10.22
#